data_AF-A0A5N6M9M5-F1
#
_entry.id   AF-A0A5N6M9M5-F1
#
_cell.length_a   1.000
_cell.length_b   1.000
_cell.length_c   1.000
_cell.angle_alpha   90.00
_cell.angle_beta   90.00
_cell.angle_gamma   90.00
#
_symmetry.space_group_name_H-M   'P 1'
#
loop_
_entity.id
_entity.type
_entity.pdbx_description
1 polymer ?
#
loop_
_entity_poly.entity_id
_entity_poly.type
_entity_poly.pdbx_seq_one_letter_code
_entity_poly.pdbx_strand_id
1 'polypeptide(L)'
;MDQGLVIMQISYHIHVQLFLLLTMSPLDLDTDYFYEARKSIMEQLLSKIHEGMAEEILITSWESHFGTSCRGVNWNRHSLSELRAVVTCIGSRCLTTICRHLAQDYRSWSSGMPDLLLWRFHSDYSGEAKLVEVKGPRDRLSEQQRAWLLFFMDSGFNAEVCRVNPPVYK
;
A
#
# COMPACT_ATOMS: atom_id res chain seq x y z
N MET A 1 6.10 5.77 25.16
CA MET A 1 5.63 6.55 23.99
C MET A 1 4.25 6.03 23.66
N ASP A 2 3.25 6.91 23.62
CA ASP A 2 1.86 6.53 23.32
C ASP A 2 1.82 5.79 21.97
N GLN A 3 1.55 4.48 21.99
CA GLN A 3 1.30 3.67 20.79
C GLN A 3 -0.16 3.89 20.34
N GLY A 4 -0.49 5.15 20.10
CA GLY A 4 -1.78 5.58 19.59
C GLY A 4 -2.02 5.08 18.17
N LEU A 5 -3.29 4.87 17.82
CA LEU A 5 -3.71 4.57 16.46
C LEU A 5 -3.34 5.75 15.54
N VAL A 6 -2.52 5.49 14.52
CA VAL A 6 -2.17 6.49 13.51
C VAL A 6 -3.06 6.30 12.30
N ILE A 7 -3.68 7.40 11.85
CA ILE A 7 -4.57 7.44 10.69
C ILE A 7 -3.82 8.10 9.52
N MET A 8 -3.61 7.36 8.44
CA MET A 8 -3.05 7.90 7.21
C MET A 8 -4.12 7.92 6.12
N GLN A 9 -4.39 9.09 5.56
CA GLN A 9 -5.24 9.19 4.38
C GLN A 9 -4.47 8.70 3.16
N ILE A 10 -4.97 7.64 2.52
CA ILE A 10 -4.53 7.12 1.22
C ILE A 10 -5.26 7.87 0.11
N SER A 11 -4.98 9.16 -0.07
CA SER A 11 -5.51 9.90 -1.22
C SER A 11 -4.73 9.50 -2.48
N TYR A 12 -5.13 8.45 -3.20
CA TYR A 12 -4.62 8.08 -4.54
C TYR A 12 -3.09 7.89 -4.70
N HIS A 13 -2.26 8.08 -3.67
CA HIS A 13 -0.80 8.20 -3.82
C HIS A 13 -0.01 7.64 -2.64
N ILE A 14 -0.59 6.80 -1.78
CA ILE A 14 0.19 5.97 -0.86
C ILE A 14 0.65 4.74 -1.66
N HIS A 15 1.58 4.98 -2.59
CA HIS A 15 2.30 3.92 -3.29
C HIS A 15 3.57 3.55 -2.52
N VAL A 16 3.44 3.24 -1.23
CA VAL A 16 4.51 2.55 -0.49
C VAL A 16 4.84 1.22 -1.18
N GLN A 17 3.89 0.68 -1.94
CA GLN A 17 3.97 -0.60 -2.65
C GLN A 17 4.77 -0.54 -3.97
N LEU A 18 4.90 0.62 -4.60
CA LEU A 18 5.54 0.75 -5.93
C LEU A 18 7.00 1.18 -5.86
N PHE A 19 7.40 1.67 -4.69
CA PHE A 19 8.72 2.23 -4.47
C PHE A 19 9.85 1.20 -4.53
N LEU A 20 9.54 -0.07 -4.24
CA LEU A 20 10.51 -1.16 -4.31
C LEU A 20 10.69 -1.68 -5.74
N LEU A 21 9.74 -1.42 -6.66
CA LEU A 21 9.65 -2.10 -7.96
C LEU A 21 9.94 -1.21 -9.18
N LEU A 22 9.85 0.12 -9.04
CA LEU A 22 9.90 1.03 -10.19
C LEU A 22 11.09 1.98 -10.15
N THR A 23 12.26 1.45 -10.49
CA THR A 23 13.31 2.30 -11.06
C THR A 23 12.86 2.71 -12.46
N MET A 24 12.43 3.97 -12.61
CA MET A 24 11.95 4.61 -13.86
C MET A 24 10.68 3.98 -14.43
N SER A 25 9.51 4.59 -14.21
CA SER A 25 8.20 4.21 -14.79
C SER A 25 8.35 3.70 -16.23
N PRO A 26 8.52 2.39 -16.44
CA PRO A 26 8.94 1.93 -17.74
C PRO A 26 7.73 2.01 -18.67
N LEU A 27 7.98 2.23 -19.96
CA LEU A 27 6.91 2.49 -20.93
C LEU A 27 5.88 1.34 -21.00
N ASP A 28 6.26 0.16 -20.53
CA ASP A 28 5.43 -1.03 -20.49
C ASP A 28 4.65 -1.22 -19.18
N LEU A 29 4.76 -0.33 -18.18
CA LEU A 29 4.14 -0.50 -16.84
C LEU A 29 2.64 -0.83 -16.87
N ASP A 30 1.90 -0.21 -17.79
CA ASP A 30 0.45 -0.42 -17.94
C ASP A 30 0.11 -1.60 -18.88
N THR A 31 1.07 -2.49 -19.16
CA THR A 31 0.92 -3.62 -20.07
C THR A 31 1.19 -4.95 -19.37
N ASP A 32 0.55 -6.01 -19.87
CA ASP A 32 0.74 -7.38 -19.38
C ASP A 32 2.20 -7.89 -19.52
N TYR A 33 3.02 -7.20 -20.32
CA TYR A 33 4.42 -7.54 -20.52
C TYR A 33 5.31 -7.09 -19.34
N PHE A 34 4.92 -6.08 -18.58
CA PHE A 34 5.78 -5.49 -17.55
C PHE A 34 6.28 -6.51 -16.53
N TYR A 35 5.35 -7.29 -15.98
CA TYR A 35 5.66 -8.33 -15.02
C TYR A 35 6.40 -9.50 -15.66
N GLU A 36 5.89 -10.04 -16.77
CA GLU A 36 6.48 -11.23 -17.40
C GLU A 36 7.92 -10.97 -17.89
N ALA A 37 8.21 -9.79 -18.42
CA ALA A 37 9.56 -9.39 -18.83
C ALA A 37 10.57 -9.30 -17.67
N ARG A 38 10.09 -9.11 -16.44
CA ARG A 38 10.91 -8.89 -15.23
C ARG A 38 10.66 -9.92 -14.14
N LYS A 39 9.93 -10.98 -14.44
CA LYS A 39 9.39 -11.96 -13.49
C LYS A 39 10.46 -12.52 -12.56
N SER A 40 11.61 -12.90 -13.10
CA SER A 40 12.72 -13.43 -12.29
C SER A 40 13.19 -12.44 -11.23
N ILE A 41 13.36 -11.16 -11.59
CA ILE A 41 13.85 -10.12 -10.67
C ILE A 41 12.75 -9.75 -9.68
N MET A 42 11.50 -9.64 -10.16
CA MET A 42 10.35 -9.32 -9.32
C MET A 42 10.08 -10.39 -8.27
N GLU A 43 10.08 -11.67 -8.65
CA GLU A 43 9.84 -12.76 -7.70
C GLU A 43 10.97 -12.90 -6.68
N GLN A 44 12.23 -12.62 -7.06
CA GLN A 44 13.33 -12.52 -6.09
C GLN A 44 13.10 -11.40 -5.08
N LEU A 45 12.66 -10.22 -5.53
CA LEU A 45 12.36 -9.10 -4.66
C LEU A 45 11.16 -9.39 -3.75
N LEU A 46 10.11 -9.99 -4.29
CA LEU A 46 8.93 -10.42 -3.54
C LEU A 46 9.27 -11.48 -2.50
N SER A 47 10.20 -12.40 -2.77
CA SER A 47 10.72 -13.34 -1.77
C SER A 47 11.40 -12.62 -0.61
N LYS A 48 12.27 -11.65 -0.91
CA LYS A 48 12.94 -10.85 0.14
C LYS A 48 11.93 -10.07 1.00
N ILE A 49 10.91 -9.48 0.38
CA ILE A 49 9.82 -8.82 1.11
C ILE A 49 9.12 -9.83 2.02
N HIS A 50 8.81 -11.02 1.51
CA HIS A 50 8.17 -12.09 2.27
C HIS A 50 9.00 -12.55 3.47
N GLU A 51 10.33 -12.58 3.31
CA GLU A 51 11.32 -12.93 4.33
C GLU A 51 11.57 -11.81 5.37
N GLY A 52 10.88 -10.67 5.27
CA GLY A 52 10.97 -9.58 6.26
C GLY A 52 11.94 -8.46 5.89
N MET A 53 12.52 -8.47 4.69
CA MET A 53 13.47 -7.44 4.24
C MET A 53 12.78 -6.15 3.75
N ALA A 54 11.47 -6.03 3.88
CA ALA A 54 10.69 -4.93 3.31
C ALA A 54 11.17 -3.54 3.77
N GLU A 55 11.50 -3.40 5.06
CA GLU A 55 11.99 -2.15 5.64
C GLU A 55 13.38 -1.77 5.09
N GLU A 56 14.29 -2.74 4.99
CA GLU A 56 15.64 -2.51 4.44
C GLU A 56 15.55 -2.11 2.97
N ILE A 57 14.77 -2.82 2.16
CA ILE A 57 14.58 -2.50 0.74
C ILE A 57 13.98 -1.08 0.60
N LEU A 58 13.04 -0.70 1.47
CA LEU A 58 12.46 0.64 1.51
C LEU A 58 13.53 1.70 1.79
N ILE A 59 14.39 1.49 2.80
CA ILE A 59 15.46 2.43 3.14
C ILE A 59 16.45 2.57 1.98
N THR A 60 16.96 1.45 1.45
CA THR A 60 17.92 1.46 0.33
C THR A 60 17.35 2.14 -0.90
N SER A 61 16.11 1.84 -1.24
CA SER A 61 15.45 2.49 -2.37
C SER A 61 15.32 3.99 -2.09
N TRP A 62 14.95 4.41 -0.87
CA TRP A 62 14.74 5.81 -0.48
C TRP A 62 16.01 6.61 -0.69
N GLU A 63 17.11 6.13 -0.12
CA GLU A 63 18.42 6.77 -0.24
C GLU A 63 18.91 6.85 -1.69
N SER A 64 18.61 5.84 -2.51
CA SER A 64 19.07 5.77 -3.90
C SER A 64 18.24 6.64 -4.86
N HIS A 65 16.98 6.92 -4.53
CA HIS A 65 16.03 7.49 -5.48
C HIS A 65 15.30 8.75 -4.98
N PHE A 66 15.55 9.21 -3.75
CA PHE A 66 14.86 10.37 -3.19
C PHE A 66 14.91 11.58 -4.14
N GLY A 67 13.74 12.17 -4.39
CA GLY A 67 13.59 13.33 -5.28
C GLY A 67 13.51 13.01 -6.77
N THR A 68 13.65 11.75 -7.19
CA THR A 68 13.45 11.35 -8.59
C THR A 68 11.96 11.29 -8.96
N SER A 69 11.64 11.47 -10.24
CA SER A 69 10.26 11.31 -10.72
C SER A 69 9.92 9.83 -10.89
N CYS A 70 9.13 9.29 -9.98
CA CYS A 70 8.63 7.92 -10.01
C CYS A 70 7.10 7.94 -9.99
N ARG A 71 6.47 7.27 -10.96
CA ARG A 71 5.00 7.18 -11.02
C ARG A 71 4.48 6.55 -9.74
N GLY A 72 3.45 7.17 -9.17
CA GLY A 72 2.85 6.78 -7.89
C GLY A 72 3.59 7.32 -6.65
N VAL A 73 4.84 7.73 -6.74
CA VAL A 73 5.59 8.18 -5.57
C VAL A 73 5.46 9.70 -5.38
N ASN A 74 5.05 10.11 -4.17
CA ASN A 74 5.12 11.50 -3.74
C ASN A 74 6.02 11.63 -2.51
N TRP A 75 7.27 12.04 -2.75
CA TRP A 75 8.32 12.16 -1.73
C TRP A 75 8.00 13.12 -0.59
N ASN A 76 7.13 14.09 -0.82
CA ASN A 76 6.82 15.14 0.15
C ASN A 76 5.59 14.78 1.01
N ARG A 77 4.95 13.64 0.74
CA ARG A 77 3.72 13.25 1.43
C ARG A 77 3.98 12.58 2.77
N HIS A 78 5.00 11.72 2.84
CA HIS A 78 5.34 10.92 4.02
C HIS A 78 6.85 10.90 4.21
N SER A 79 7.27 10.92 5.48
CA SER A 79 8.66 10.74 5.86
C SER A 79 9.08 9.27 5.76
N LEU A 80 10.38 9.02 5.61
CA LEU A 80 10.92 7.66 5.63
C LEU A 80 10.56 6.92 6.93
N SER A 81 10.58 7.60 8.08
CA SER A 81 10.21 7.00 9.36
C SER A 81 8.75 6.53 9.41
N GLU A 82 7.82 7.29 8.84
CA GLU A 82 6.41 6.87 8.75
C GLU A 82 6.26 5.67 7.82
N LEU A 83 6.94 5.69 6.67
CA LEU A 83 6.90 4.59 5.72
C LEU A 83 7.46 3.30 6.32
N ARG A 84 8.56 3.39 7.09
CA ARG A 84 9.14 2.26 7.85
C ARG A 84 8.13 1.69 8.84
N ALA A 85 7.46 2.54 9.61
CA ALA A 85 6.45 2.09 10.55
C ALA A 85 5.27 1.38 9.86
N VAL A 86 4.80 1.94 8.74
CA VAL A 86 3.74 1.37 7.92
C VAL A 86 4.10 -0.02 7.40
N VAL A 87 5.29 -0.19 6.82
CA VAL A 87 5.67 -1.51 6.27
C VAL A 87 5.78 -2.56 7.37
N THR A 88 6.28 -2.20 8.55
CA THR A 88 6.32 -3.08 9.72
C THR A 88 4.92 -3.47 10.18
N CYS A 89 3.97 -2.53 10.22
CA CYS A 89 2.60 -2.80 10.67
C CYS A 89 1.74 -3.57 9.64
N ILE A 90 1.97 -3.38 8.34
CA ILE A 90 1.28 -4.16 7.29
C ILE A 90 1.75 -5.62 7.30
N GLY A 91 3.05 -5.82 7.54
CA GLY A 91 3.68 -7.14 7.61
C GLY A 91 4.00 -7.74 6.23
N SER A 92 5.00 -8.63 6.22
CA SER A 92 5.63 -9.18 5.02
C SER A 92 4.68 -9.87 4.06
N ARG A 93 3.75 -10.69 4.59
CA ARG A 93 2.82 -11.47 3.76
C ARG A 93 1.87 -10.57 2.97
N CYS A 94 1.28 -9.58 3.63
CA CYS A 94 0.35 -8.66 2.98
C CYS A 94 1.10 -7.78 1.96
N LEU A 95 2.24 -7.19 2.36
CA LEU A 95 3.07 -6.40 1.45
C LEU A 95 3.45 -7.18 0.19
N THR A 96 3.93 -8.42 0.34
CA THR A 96 4.29 -9.27 -0.80
C THR A 96 3.10 -9.47 -1.73
N THR A 97 1.92 -9.71 -1.17
CA THR A 97 0.71 -9.99 -1.95
C THR A 97 0.26 -8.76 -2.73
N ILE A 98 0.25 -7.59 -2.08
CA ILE A 98 -0.10 -6.32 -2.74
C ILE A 98 0.91 -5.94 -3.83
N CYS A 99 2.21 -6.01 -3.51
CA CYS A 99 3.28 -5.69 -4.45
C CYS A 99 3.22 -6.60 -5.68
N ARG A 100 2.97 -7.90 -5.51
CA ARG A 100 2.80 -8.84 -6.63
C ARG A 100 1.60 -8.46 -7.49
N HIS A 101 0.46 -8.16 -6.88
CA HIS A 101 -0.77 -7.85 -7.62
C HIS A 101 -0.65 -6.57 -8.44
N LEU A 102 -0.05 -5.52 -7.85
CA LEU A 102 0.26 -4.29 -8.56
C LEU A 102 1.31 -4.48 -9.66
N ALA A 103 2.29 -5.35 -9.45
CA ALA A 103 3.28 -5.66 -10.48
C ALA A 103 2.65 -6.38 -11.67
N GLN A 104 1.73 -7.32 -11.42
CA GLN A 104 1.08 -8.12 -12.46
C GLN A 104 0.10 -7.32 -13.33
N ASP A 105 -0.63 -6.37 -12.75
CA ASP A 105 -1.58 -5.53 -13.49
C ASP A 105 -1.71 -4.14 -12.84
N TYR A 106 -0.68 -3.32 -13.04
CA TYR A 106 -0.69 -1.98 -12.46
C TYR A 106 -1.86 -1.14 -12.97
N ARG A 107 -2.20 -1.26 -14.26
CA ARG A 107 -3.25 -0.46 -14.89
C ARG A 107 -4.57 -0.64 -14.16
N SER A 108 -5.01 -1.88 -13.95
CA SER A 108 -6.28 -2.17 -13.28
C SER A 108 -6.26 -1.86 -11.79
N TRP A 109 -5.13 -2.07 -11.12
CA TRP A 109 -5.03 -1.94 -9.67
C TRP A 109 -4.51 -0.58 -9.18
N SER A 110 -4.09 0.32 -10.07
CA SER A 110 -3.59 1.66 -9.73
C SER A 110 -4.64 2.60 -9.12
N SER A 111 -5.92 2.22 -9.11
CA SER A 111 -7.02 3.03 -8.59
C SER A 111 -7.91 2.25 -7.62
N GLY A 112 -8.76 2.96 -6.87
CA GLY A 112 -9.74 2.37 -5.97
C GLY A 112 -9.20 1.75 -4.68
N MET A 113 -7.93 2.02 -4.33
CA MET A 113 -7.36 1.70 -3.01
C MET A 113 -8.22 2.35 -1.91
N PRO A 114 -8.45 1.70 -0.76
CA PRO A 114 -9.24 2.25 0.33
C PRO A 114 -8.73 3.61 0.83
N ASP A 115 -9.63 4.49 1.23
CA ASP A 115 -9.32 5.89 1.61
C ASP A 115 -8.30 6.05 2.75
N LEU A 116 -8.28 5.15 3.73
CA LEU A 116 -7.45 5.26 4.93
C LEU A 116 -6.64 3.99 5.17
N LEU A 117 -5.39 4.17 5.61
CA LEU A 117 -4.58 3.15 6.26
C LEU A 117 -4.43 3.52 7.72
N LEU A 118 -4.99 2.71 8.59
CA LEU A 118 -4.80 2.80 10.03
C LEU A 118 -3.67 1.84 10.41
N TRP A 119 -2.78 2.26 11.27
CA TRP A 119 -1.78 1.37 11.83
C TRP A 119 -1.46 1.72 13.27
N ARG A 120 -0.97 0.72 14.00
CA ARG A 120 -0.44 0.91 15.34
C ARG A 120 0.62 -0.12 15.63
N PHE A 121 1.61 0.27 16.42
CA PHE A 121 2.52 -0.69 17.01
C PHE A 121 1.87 -1.38 18.21
N HIS A 122 2.26 -2.64 18.41
CA HIS A 122 2.07 -3.39 19.65
C HIS A 122 3.40 -3.51 20.41
N SER A 123 4.52 -3.43 19.67
CA SER A 123 5.90 -3.40 20.18
C SER A 123 6.80 -2.69 19.15
N ASP A 124 8.08 -2.52 19.47
CA ASP A 124 9.04 -1.86 18.58
C ASP A 124 9.23 -2.60 17.22
N TYR A 125 8.91 -3.89 17.17
CA TYR A 125 9.12 -4.75 16.01
C TYR A 125 7.83 -5.38 15.47
N SER A 126 6.67 -5.04 16.02
CA SER A 126 5.40 -5.60 15.57
C SER A 126 4.26 -4.61 15.74
N GLY A 127 3.33 -4.66 14.79
CA GLY A 127 2.14 -3.84 14.80
C GLY A 127 1.03 -4.47 13.99
N GLU A 128 -0.05 -3.74 13.84
CA GLU A 128 -1.17 -4.11 12.98
C GLU A 128 -1.53 -2.93 12.09
N ALA A 129 -2.07 -3.25 10.93
CA ALA A 129 -2.63 -2.27 10.02
C ALA A 129 -4.03 -2.70 9.57
N LYS A 130 -4.86 -1.70 9.26
CA LYS A 130 -6.22 -1.85 8.75
C LYS A 130 -6.45 -0.84 7.63
N LEU A 131 -7.01 -1.30 6.52
CA LEU A 131 -7.50 -0.43 5.46
C LEU A 131 -8.96 -0.09 5.69
N VAL A 132 -9.34 1.17 5.52
CA VAL A 132 -10.70 1.63 5.72
C VAL A 132 -11.15 2.47 4.54
N GLU A 133 -12.22 2.05 3.90
CA GLU A 133 -12.91 2.81 2.86
C GLU A 133 -14.04 3.62 3.51
N VAL A 134 -14.04 4.95 3.34
CA VAL A 134 -15.01 5.82 4.01
C VAL A 134 -16.14 6.16 3.04
N LYS A 135 -17.38 5.97 3.47
CA LYS A 135 -18.56 6.29 2.67
C LYS A 135 -19.50 7.20 3.41
N GLY A 136 -19.85 8.31 2.76
CA GLY A 136 -20.94 9.16 3.21
C GLY A 136 -22.30 8.48 3.04
N PRO A 137 -23.39 9.12 3.50
CA PRO A 137 -24.72 8.51 3.57
C PRO A 137 -25.28 8.05 2.22
N ARG A 138 -24.89 8.72 1.14
CA ARG A 138 -25.35 8.45 -0.23
C ARG A 138 -24.29 7.79 -1.10
N ASP A 139 -23.10 7.59 -0.56
CA ASP A 139 -21.99 7.06 -1.33
C ASP A 139 -22.08 5.54 -1.44
N ARG A 140 -21.67 5.03 -2.59
CA ARG A 140 -21.56 3.61 -2.86
C ARG A 140 -20.10 3.27 -3.14
N LEU A 141 -19.73 2.02 -2.87
CA LEU A 141 -18.47 1.47 -3.35
C LEU A 141 -18.48 1.42 -4.86
N SER A 142 -17.39 1.88 -5.49
CA SER A 142 -17.13 1.58 -6.89
C SER A 142 -16.81 0.08 -7.06
N GLU A 143 -16.86 -0.42 -8.29
CA GLU A 143 -16.45 -1.80 -8.58
C GLU A 143 -15.00 -2.05 -8.23
N GLN A 144 -14.11 -1.10 -8.54
CA GLN A 144 -12.69 -1.20 -8.21
C GLN A 144 -12.44 -1.22 -6.69
N GLN A 145 -13.18 -0.42 -5.91
CA GLN A 145 -13.08 -0.44 -4.45
C GLN A 145 -13.57 -1.77 -3.87
N ARG A 146 -14.64 -2.36 -4.43
CA ARG A 146 -15.07 -3.72 -4.05
C ARG A 146 -14.01 -4.76 -4.37
N ALA A 147 -13.37 -4.67 -5.54
CA ALA A 147 -12.30 -5.58 -5.93
C ALA A 147 -11.13 -5.53 -4.93
N TRP A 148 -10.70 -4.32 -4.54
CA TRP A 148 -9.68 -4.14 -3.49
C TRP A 148 -10.10 -4.74 -2.15
N LEU A 149 -11.32 -4.46 -1.68
CA LEU A 149 -11.80 -5.00 -0.41
C LEU A 149 -11.84 -6.54 -0.41
N LEU A 150 -12.33 -7.16 -1.49
CA LEU A 150 -12.32 -8.62 -1.65
C LEU A 150 -10.88 -9.17 -1.62
N PHE A 151 -9.98 -8.55 -2.38
CA PHE A 151 -8.57 -8.92 -2.41
C PHE A 151 -7.92 -8.88 -1.00
N PHE A 152 -8.20 -7.85 -0.21
CA PHE A 152 -7.65 -7.75 1.15
C PHE A 152 -8.23 -8.83 2.07
N MET A 153 -9.54 -9.07 2.02
CA MET A 153 -10.18 -10.12 2.80
C MET A 153 -9.61 -11.51 2.47
N ASP A 154 -9.46 -11.83 1.18
CA ASP A 154 -8.89 -13.10 0.72
C ASP A 154 -7.41 -13.25 1.09
N SER A 155 -6.68 -12.14 1.15
CA SER A 155 -5.28 -12.09 1.59
C SER A 155 -5.10 -12.17 3.11
N GLY A 156 -6.21 -12.15 3.88
CA GLY A 156 -6.20 -12.13 5.33
C GLY A 156 -5.79 -10.78 5.93
N PHE A 157 -5.86 -9.70 5.14
CA PHE A 157 -5.57 -8.35 5.60
C PHE A 157 -6.85 -7.65 6.07
N ASN A 158 -6.75 -6.90 7.17
CA ASN A 158 -7.90 -6.26 7.78
C ASN A 158 -8.37 -5.08 6.93
N ALA A 159 -9.57 -5.18 6.35
CA ALA A 159 -10.17 -4.13 5.55
C ALA A 159 -11.65 -3.95 5.90
N GLU A 160 -12.10 -2.71 6.04
CA GLU A 160 -13.47 -2.38 6.45
C GLU A 160 -14.04 -1.19 5.67
N VAL A 161 -15.37 -1.10 5.64
CA VAL A 161 -16.09 0.07 5.12
C VAL A 161 -16.66 0.86 6.29
N CYS A 162 -16.21 2.10 6.47
CA CYS A 162 -16.72 3.01 7.48
C CYS A 162 -17.83 3.89 6.90
N ARG A 163 -19.06 3.71 7.37
CA ARG A 163 -20.19 4.57 6.98
C ARG A 163 -20.35 5.73 7.94
N VAL A 164 -20.21 6.95 7.42
CA VAL A 164 -20.38 8.17 8.20
C VAL A 164 -21.79 8.69 7.99
N ASN A 165 -22.54 8.78 9.08
CA ASN A 165 -23.88 9.38 9.11
C ASN A 165 -23.79 10.84 9.55
N PRO A 166 -24.67 11.73 9.05
CA PRO A 166 -24.73 13.10 9.55
C PRO A 166 -25.09 13.08 11.05
N PRO A 167 -24.60 14.06 11.82
CA PRO A 167 -24.98 14.17 13.22
C PRO A 167 -26.50 14.29 13.33
N VAL A 168 -27.08 13.53 14.25
CA VAL A 168 -28.50 13.67 14.60
C VAL A 168 -28.62 14.91 15.47
N TYR A 169 -29.11 16.02 14.92
CA TYR A 169 -29.49 17.17 15.72
C TYR A 169 -30.73 16.79 16.55
N LYS A 170 -30.58 16.85 17.88
CA LYS A 170 -31.69 16.72 18.84
C LYS A 170 -32.33 18.08 19.11
#